data_AF-A0A7W0WPH3-F1
#
_entry.id   AF-A0A7W0WPH3-F1
#
_cell.length_a   1.000
_cell.length_b   1.000
_cell.length_c   1.000
_cell.angle_alpha   90.00
_cell.angle_beta   90.00
_cell.angle_gamma   90.00
#
_symmetry.space_group_name_H-M   'P 1'
#
loop_
_entity.id
_entity.type
_entity.pdbx_description
1 polymer ?
#
loop_
_entity_poly.entity_id
_entity_poly.type
_entity_poly.pdbx_seq_one_letter_code
_entity_poly.pdbx_strand_id
1 'polypeptide(L)'
;METNTNTENHTESTSANPPRYAELQALVASMAADFQKFYQDGNKAAGTRVRNAMQELKTLAQTIRTEVQAIKNGGAGGESGESDSEAS
;
A
#
# COMPACT_ATOMS: atom_id res chain seq x y z
N MET A 1 -32.05 13.35 37.66
CA MET A 1 -33.01 12.63 36.80
C MET A 1 -32.51 12.76 35.38
N GLU A 2 -32.29 11.61 34.74
CA GLU A 2 -31.82 11.42 33.36
C GLU A 2 -32.69 12.21 32.35
N THR A 3 -32.22 12.58 31.16
CA THR A 3 -31.89 11.71 30.02
C THR A 3 -31.07 12.51 28.98
N ASN A 4 -29.85 12.09 28.61
CA ASN A 4 -29.51 11.17 27.51
C ASN A 4 -30.12 11.52 26.14
N THR A 5 -29.33 12.21 25.29
CA THR A 5 -29.50 12.25 23.83
C THR A 5 -28.35 11.50 23.18
N ASN A 6 -28.66 10.27 22.78
CA ASN A 6 -27.88 9.42 21.90
C ASN A 6 -27.54 10.16 20.60
N THR A 7 -26.25 10.31 20.29
CA THR A 7 -25.75 10.59 18.94
C THR A 7 -24.78 9.46 18.62
N GLU A 8 -25.29 8.48 17.88
CA GLU A 8 -24.49 7.43 17.25
C GLU A 8 -23.57 8.09 16.24
N ASN A 9 -22.37 8.45 16.67
CA ASN A 9 -21.34 8.87 15.75
C ASN A 9 -20.58 7.62 15.31
N HIS A 10 -20.95 7.17 14.12
CA HIS A 10 -20.28 6.16 13.32
C HIS A 10 -18.77 6.46 13.30
N THR A 11 -17.99 5.67 14.06
CA THR A 11 -16.53 5.65 13.97
C THR A 11 -16.12 4.96 12.67
N GLU A 12 -16.22 5.71 11.58
CA GLU A 12 -15.46 5.47 10.35
C GLU A 12 -13.99 5.82 10.63
N SER A 13 -13.22 4.77 10.86
CA SER A 13 -11.78 4.61 10.64
C SER A 13 -10.96 5.88 10.34
N THR A 14 -10.29 6.39 11.39
CA THR A 14 -8.83 6.69 11.47
C THR A 14 -8.19 7.33 10.21
N SER A 15 -8.04 8.66 10.15
CA SER A 15 -6.89 9.46 10.65
C SER A 15 -5.65 9.55 9.72
N ALA A 16 -5.52 10.72 9.07
CA ALA A 16 -4.30 11.54 8.83
C ALA A 16 -3.03 10.93 8.18
N ASN A 17 -2.53 11.57 7.10
CA ASN A 17 -1.21 11.27 6.50
C ASN A 17 -0.02 11.88 7.26
N PRO A 18 1.17 11.21 7.31
CA PRO A 18 1.66 10.39 6.22
C PRO A 18 1.81 8.86 6.50
N PRO A 19 0.78 7.97 6.59
CA PRO A 19 1.06 6.55 6.79
C PRO A 19 1.84 5.95 5.63
N ARG A 20 1.90 6.57 4.44
CA ARG A 20 2.58 5.96 3.29
C ARG A 20 4.07 5.70 3.46
N TYR A 21 4.82 6.59 4.10
CA TYR A 21 6.23 6.32 4.41
C TYR A 21 6.38 5.26 5.50
N ALA A 22 5.57 5.37 6.57
CA ALA A 22 5.60 4.42 7.69
C ALA A 22 5.19 3.01 7.26
N GLU A 23 4.18 2.86 6.40
CA GLU A 23 3.75 1.61 5.77
C GLU A 23 4.86 1.01 4.92
N LEU A 24 5.51 1.82 4.08
CA LEU A 24 6.62 1.36 3.24
C LEU A 24 7.79 0.86 4.11
N GLN A 25 8.14 1.61 5.15
CA GLN A 25 9.21 1.25 6.08
C GLN A 25 8.86 -0.01 6.89
N ALA A 26 7.63 -0.13 7.37
CA ALA A 26 7.16 -1.30 8.11
C ALA A 26 7.17 -2.55 7.23
N LEU A 27 6.75 -2.44 5.96
CA LEU A 27 6.79 -3.53 5.01
C LEU A 27 8.24 -4.00 4.81
N VAL A 28 9.18 -3.09 4.52
CA VAL A 28 10.60 -3.43 4.35
C VAL A 28 11.20 -4.05 5.62
N ALA A 29 10.86 -3.52 6.80
CA ALA A 29 11.32 -4.04 8.08
C ALA A 29 10.83 -5.48 8.34
N SER A 30 9.57 -5.78 8.00
CA SER A 30 9.01 -7.13 8.19
C SER A 30 9.70 -8.20 7.34
N MET A 31 10.26 -7.80 6.19
CA MET A 31 10.95 -8.69 5.26
C MET A 31 12.38 -9.03 5.70
N ALA A 32 13.01 -8.21 6.56
CA ALA A 32 14.43 -8.34 6.92
C ALA A 32 14.80 -9.75 7.42
N ALA A 33 13.94 -10.36 8.25
CA ALA A 33 14.16 -11.71 8.77
C ALA A 33 14.07 -12.79 7.68
N ASP A 34 13.17 -12.63 6.71
CA ASP A 34 13.03 -13.57 5.59
C ASP A 34 14.16 -13.40 4.57
N PHE A 35 14.64 -12.16 4.34
CA PHE A 35 15.87 -11.90 3.59
C PHE A 35 17.05 -12.63 4.22
N GLN A 36 17.25 -12.48 5.52
CA GLN A 36 18.34 -13.16 6.21
C GLN A 36 18.26 -14.68 6.03
N LYS A 37 17.11 -15.29 6.30
CA LYS A 37 16.91 -16.75 6.17
C LYS A 37 17.04 -17.24 4.73
N PHE A 38 16.63 -16.46 3.74
CA PHE A 38 16.73 -16.85 2.33
C PHE A 38 18.17 -16.79 1.83
N TYR A 39 18.88 -15.68 2.08
CA TYR A 39 20.24 -15.46 1.56
C TYR A 39 21.32 -16.16 2.39
N GLN A 40 21.14 -16.35 3.71
CA GLN A 40 22.10 -17.06 4.56
C GLN A 40 21.83 -18.57 4.60
N ASP A 41 20.57 -18.96 4.85
CA ASP A 41 20.23 -20.36 5.12
C ASP A 41 19.67 -21.11 3.89
N GLY A 42 19.48 -20.43 2.76
CA GLY A 42 18.90 -21.02 1.55
C GLY A 42 17.43 -21.45 1.70
N ASN A 43 16.71 -20.87 2.67
CA ASN A 43 15.35 -21.30 2.99
C ASN A 43 14.34 -20.94 1.89
N LYS A 44 13.89 -21.95 1.14
CA LYS A 44 12.93 -21.77 0.03
C LYS A 44 11.60 -21.12 0.45
N ALA A 45 11.09 -21.44 1.64
CA ALA A 45 9.84 -20.84 2.14
C ALA A 45 10.01 -19.36 2.48
N ALA A 46 11.17 -18.97 3.03
CA ALA A 46 11.52 -17.57 3.21
C ALA A 46 11.64 -16.84 1.86
N GLY A 47 12.22 -17.50 0.85
CA GLY A 47 12.27 -16.98 -0.52
C GLY A 47 10.89 -16.68 -1.12
N THR A 48 9.91 -17.56 -0.92
CA THR A 48 8.52 -17.31 -1.35
C THR A 48 7.90 -16.11 -0.62
N ARG A 49 8.13 -15.97 0.69
CA ARG A 49 7.65 -14.82 1.45
C ARG A 49 8.29 -13.50 1.01
N VAL A 50 9.62 -13.48 0.80
CA VAL A 50 10.33 -12.31 0.24
C VAL A 50 9.75 -11.93 -1.12
N ARG A 51 9.51 -12.90 -2.00
CA ARG A 51 8.91 -12.64 -3.32
C ARG A 51 7.53 -12.01 -3.20
N ASN A 52 6.65 -12.57 -2.37
CA ASN A 52 5.28 -12.05 -2.20
C ASN A 52 5.30 -10.63 -1.61
N ALA A 53 6.09 -10.41 -0.56
CA ALA A 53 6.18 -9.08 0.04
C ALA A 53 6.86 -8.05 -0.89
N MET A 54 7.73 -8.48 -1.82
CA MET A 54 8.24 -7.60 -2.89
C MET A 54 7.15 -7.23 -3.91
N GLN A 55 6.20 -8.12 -4.17
CA GLN A 55 5.04 -7.80 -5.01
C GLN A 55 4.13 -6.78 -4.32
N GLU A 56 3.88 -6.94 -3.03
CA GLU A 56 3.13 -5.98 -2.21
C GLU A 56 3.84 -4.62 -2.18
N LEU A 57 5.17 -4.60 -2.02
CA LEU A 57 5.97 -3.37 -2.05
C LEU A 57 5.84 -2.65 -3.39
N LYS A 58 5.90 -3.39 -4.50
CA LYS A 58 5.70 -2.82 -5.85
C LYS A 58 4.32 -2.16 -5.95
N THR A 59 3.27 -2.85 -5.50
CA THR A 59 1.90 -2.33 -5.54
C THR A 59 1.77 -1.07 -4.68
N LEU A 60 2.24 -1.10 -3.43
CA LEU A 60 2.21 0.05 -2.53
C LEU A 60 2.97 1.24 -3.11
N ALA A 61 4.18 1.02 -3.64
CA ALA A 61 4.97 2.06 -4.28
C ALA A 61 4.25 2.67 -5.50
N GLN A 62 3.59 1.84 -6.31
CA GLN A 62 2.80 2.31 -7.46
C GLN A 62 1.60 3.15 -7.02
N THR A 63 0.88 2.73 -5.98
CA THR A 63 -0.24 3.49 -5.42
C THR A 63 0.23 4.86 -4.92
N ILE A 64 1.31 4.90 -4.13
CA ILE A 64 1.90 6.16 -3.63
C ILE A 64 2.32 7.06 -4.80
N ARG A 65 2.95 6.50 -5.84
CA ARG A 65 3.31 7.27 -7.04
C ARG A 65 2.08 7.89 -7.72
N THR A 66 1.03 7.10 -7.91
CA THR A 66 -0.22 7.59 -8.53
C THR A 66 -0.85 8.69 -7.70
N GLU A 67 -0.88 8.55 -6.37
CA GLU A 67 -1.40 9.58 -5.47
C GLU A 67 -0.59 10.88 -5.54
N VAL A 68 0.75 10.79 -5.51
CA VAL A 68 1.62 11.96 -5.67
C VAL A 68 1.37 12.65 -7.01
N GLN A 69 1.19 11.87 -8.07
CA GLN A 69 0.87 12.42 -9.39
C GLN A 69 -0.52 13.06 -9.44
N ALA A 70 -1.52 12.46 -8.80
CA ALA A 70 -2.87 13.01 -8.70
C ALA A 70 -2.90 14.32 -7.91
N ILE A 71 -2.13 14.41 -6.82
CA ILE A 71 -1.94 15.63 -6.02
C ILE A 71 -1.24 16.70 -6.86
N LYS A 72 -0.13 16.34 -7.53
CA LYS A 72 0.61 17.27 -8.41
C LYS A 72 -0.27 17.81 -9.54
N ASN A 73 -1.13 16.97 -10.10
CA ASN A 73 -2.01 17.35 -11.21
C ASN A 73 -3.34 17.98 -10.74
N GLY A 74 -3.48 18.29 -9.44
CA GLY A 74 -4.55 19.15 -8.93
C GLY A 74 -5.96 18.57 -9.03
N GLY A 75 -6.14 17.25 -9.10
CA GLY A 75 -7.46 16.63 -9.08
C GLY A 75 -8.37 16.96 -10.27
N ALA A 76 -7.85 16.94 -11.50
CA ALA A 76 -8.66 16.74 -12.72
C ALA A 76 -7.73 16.29 -13.86
N GLY A 77 -7.83 15.03 -14.25
CA GLY A 77 -7.02 14.48 -15.34
C GLY A 77 -6.99 12.95 -15.29
N GLY A 78 -8.17 12.34 -15.40
CA GLY A 78 -8.26 10.97 -15.86
C GLY A 78 -7.98 10.93 -17.36
N GLU A 79 -7.29 9.88 -17.81
CA GLU A 79 -7.68 9.05 -18.93
C GLU A 79 -6.71 7.87 -19.05
N SER A 80 -7.27 6.68 -18.75
CA SER A 80 -7.07 5.43 -19.47
C SER A 80 -5.83 5.31 -20.36
N GLY A 81 -4.81 4.63 -19.84
CA GLY A 81 -3.91 3.83 -20.67
C GLY A 81 -4.53 2.47 -20.98
N GLU A 82 -5.69 2.46 -21.64
CA GLU A 82 -6.21 1.28 -22.34
C GLU A 82 -5.54 1.30 -23.72
N SER A 83 -4.38 0.65 -23.85
CA SER A 83 -3.84 0.31 -25.17
C SER A 83 -4.37 -1.06 -25.55
N ASP A 84 -5.66 -1.11 -25.92
CA ASP A 84 -6.17 -2.20 -26.73
C ASP A 84 -5.62 -1.99 -28.15
N SER A 85 -4.55 -2.69 -28.47
CA SER A 85 -3.96 -2.69 -29.80
C SER A 85 -4.63 -3.78 -30.64
N GLU A 86 -5.88 -3.56 -31.03
CA GLU A 86 -6.44 -4.15 -32.25
C GLU A 86 -6.24 -3.17 -33.41
N ALA A 87 -5.22 -3.41 -34.22
CA ALA A 87 -5.15 -2.89 -35.57
C ALA A 87 -4.41 -3.89 -36.48
N SER A 88 -5.24 -4.62 -37.24
CA SER A 88 -4.97 -5.36 -38.50
C SER A 88 -4.31 -6.73 -38.42
#